data_AF-A0AAV4B323-F1
#
_entry.id   AF-A0AAV4B323-F1
#
_cell.length_a   1.000
_cell.length_b   1.000
_cell.length_c   1.000
_cell.angle_alpha   90.00
_cell.angle_beta   90.00
_cell.angle_gamma   90.00
#
_symmetry.space_group_name_H-M   'P 1'
#
loop_
_entity.id
_entity.type
_entity.pdbx_description
1 polymer ?
#
loop_
_entity_poly.entity_id
_entity_poly.type
_entity_poly.pdbx_seq_one_letter_code
_entity_poly.pdbx_strand_id
1 'polypeptide(L)'
;MHSLENKVKEARKQGNEVLCSLMLDEMAIMKKTEFDGKKTFGFVDIGSGVTDDGAPAATQALVFMVVCVNGSWKVPIGFFFIHGMTGKEKANLVRECLHQLGQIGIKVISLTCHFTMLSDLGASMDPENLDPSFPYPSSGHKIFVILDVCHMLKLLRNCLASKDGGLKDRDGVPIRWKYLEDLNSIQEREGIHLANKTS
;
A
#
# COMPACT_ATOMS: atom_id res chain seq x y z
N MET A 1 -15.98 -9.75 8.09
CA MET A 1 -15.67 -11.20 8.06
C MET A 1 -16.84 -12.04 7.54
N HIS A 2 -18.04 -11.96 8.14
CA HIS A 2 -19.19 -12.79 7.72
C HIS A 2 -19.51 -12.77 6.21
N SER A 3 -19.47 -11.60 5.57
CA SER A 3 -19.71 -11.49 4.11
C SER A 3 -18.67 -12.24 3.27
N LEU A 4 -17.42 -12.30 3.72
CA LEU A 4 -16.35 -13.04 3.04
C LEU A 4 -16.53 -14.54 3.16
N GLU A 5 -17.00 -15.03 4.33
CA GLU A 5 -17.34 -16.45 4.51
C GLU A 5 -18.42 -16.91 3.53
N ASN A 6 -19.43 -16.07 3.30
CA ASN A 6 -20.48 -16.38 2.34
C ASN A 6 -19.92 -16.46 0.91
N LYS A 7 -19.00 -15.56 0.53
CA LYS A 7 -18.30 -15.63 -0.77
C LYS A 7 -17.49 -16.91 -0.93
N VAL A 8 -16.78 -17.35 0.11
CA VAL A 8 -16.05 -18.62 0.09
C VAL A 8 -16.99 -19.82 0.00
N LYS A 9 -18.09 -19.82 0.75
CA LYS A 9 -19.11 -20.89 0.68
C LYS A 9 -19.73 -21.00 -0.70
N GLU A 10 -20.04 -19.87 -1.34
CA GLU A 10 -20.56 -19.80 -2.71
C GLU A 10 -19.57 -20.38 -3.73
N ALA A 11 -18.30 -19.97 -3.67
CA ALA A 11 -17.26 -20.46 -4.57
C ALA A 11 -17.02 -21.98 -4.39
N ARG A 12 -16.96 -22.45 -3.15
CA ARG A 12 -16.78 -23.88 -2.84
C ARG A 12 -17.92 -24.76 -3.36
N LYS A 13 -19.17 -24.28 -3.34
CA LYS A 13 -20.30 -24.98 -3.95
C LYS A 13 -20.13 -25.20 -5.46
N GLN A 14 -19.34 -24.35 -6.11
CA GLN A 14 -19.02 -24.42 -7.54
C GLN A 14 -17.69 -25.15 -7.81
N GLY A 15 -17.05 -25.72 -6.78
CA GLY A 15 -15.74 -26.37 -6.91
C GLY A 15 -14.55 -25.41 -7.06
N ASN A 16 -14.75 -24.11 -6.81
CA ASN A 16 -13.73 -23.08 -6.99
C ASN A 16 -13.11 -22.65 -5.65
N GLU A 17 -11.80 -22.37 -5.66
CA GLU A 17 -11.12 -21.64 -4.60
C GLU A 17 -11.38 -20.12 -4.73
N VAL A 18 -11.24 -19.38 -3.63
CA VAL A 18 -11.27 -17.91 -3.67
C VAL A 18 -9.84 -17.39 -3.60
N LEU A 19 -9.37 -16.80 -4.70
CA LEU A 19 -8.03 -16.21 -4.81
C LEU A 19 -8.14 -14.70 -4.64
N CYS A 20 -7.36 -14.13 -3.74
CA CYS A 20 -7.39 -12.71 -3.47
C CYS A 20 -6.01 -12.06 -3.46
N SER A 21 -5.98 -10.76 -3.75
CA SER A 21 -4.88 -9.85 -3.41
C SER A 21 -5.25 -9.08 -2.14
N LEU A 22 -4.30 -8.96 -1.21
CA LEU A 22 -4.41 -8.06 -0.07
C LEU A 22 -3.80 -6.71 -0.45
N MET A 23 -4.51 -5.61 -0.20
CA MET A 23 -4.04 -4.26 -0.42
C MET A 23 -4.06 -3.48 0.88
N LEU A 24 -3.09 -2.59 1.03
CA LEU A 24 -3.07 -1.62 2.11
C LEU A 24 -2.45 -0.31 1.66
N ASP A 25 -2.99 0.79 2.17
CA ASP A 25 -2.44 2.12 1.99
C ASP A 25 -2.72 2.99 3.22
N GLU A 26 -1.92 4.04 3.37
CA GLU A 26 -2.02 5.01 4.44
C GLU A 26 -2.53 6.33 3.89
N MET A 27 -3.59 6.85 4.52
CA MET A 27 -4.16 8.13 4.18
C MET A 27 -3.94 9.11 5.33
N ALA A 28 -3.44 10.30 5.01
CA ALA A 28 -3.43 11.38 5.99
C ALA A 28 -4.87 11.75 6.36
N ILE A 29 -5.12 11.91 7.66
CA ILE A 29 -6.40 12.38 8.19
C ILE A 29 -6.15 13.68 8.96
N MET A 30 -7.20 14.50 9.07
CA MET A 30 -7.13 15.71 9.87
C MET A 30 -6.95 15.34 11.34
N LYS A 31 -5.85 15.83 11.94
CA LYS A 31 -5.61 15.69 13.37
C LYS A 31 -6.65 16.52 14.13
N LYS A 32 -7.72 15.87 14.58
CA LYS A 32 -8.79 16.52 15.34
C LYS A 32 -9.34 15.56 16.37
N THR A 33 -9.47 16.04 17.60
CA THR A 33 -10.09 15.32 18.70
C THR A 33 -11.47 15.94 18.95
N GLU A 34 -12.51 15.11 18.99
CA GLU A 34 -13.90 15.57 19.18
C GLU A 34 -14.59 14.71 20.23
N PHE A 35 -15.46 15.33 21.02
CA PHE A 35 -16.32 14.65 21.99
C PHE A 35 -17.77 14.74 21.50
N ASP A 36 -18.44 13.59 21.33
CA ASP A 36 -19.82 13.53 20.83
C ASP A 36 -20.89 13.55 21.95
N GLY A 37 -20.47 13.80 23.19
CA GLY A 37 -21.33 13.69 24.38
C GLY A 37 -21.25 12.34 25.10
N LYS A 38 -20.67 11.31 24.47
CA LYS A 38 -20.49 9.96 25.05
C LYS A 38 -19.04 9.52 25.05
N LYS A 39 -18.33 9.72 23.93
CA LYS A 39 -16.95 9.28 23.76
C LYS A 39 -16.14 10.35 23.05
N THR A 40 -14.84 10.38 23.36
CA THR A 40 -13.87 11.20 22.63
C THR A 40 -13.27 10.37 21.49
N PHE A 41 -13.21 10.95 20.30
CA PHE A 41 -12.67 10.36 19.08
C PHE A 41 -11.48 11.17 18.56
N GLY A 42 -10.71 10.61 17.65
CA GLY A 42 -9.56 11.27 17.01
C GLY A 42 -8.19 10.84 17.51
N PHE A 43 -8.14 9.84 18.39
CA PHE A 43 -6.90 9.24 18.88
C PHE A 43 -6.48 8.02 18.08
N VAL A 44 -5.23 7.59 18.27
CA VAL A 44 -4.75 6.31 17.76
C VAL A 44 -5.65 5.17 18.25
N ASP A 45 -6.05 4.30 17.33
CA ASP A 45 -6.86 3.12 17.58
C ASP A 45 -6.36 1.98 16.68
N ILE A 46 -5.67 1.03 17.29
CA ILE A 46 -5.15 -0.18 16.65
C ILE A 46 -5.97 -1.44 16.99
N GLY A 47 -7.18 -1.27 17.57
CA GLY A 47 -8.08 -2.37 17.87
C GLY A 47 -7.70 -3.23 19.07
N SER A 48 -6.78 -2.78 19.94
CA SER A 48 -6.37 -3.49 21.16
C SER A 48 -7.42 -3.48 22.28
N GLY A 49 -8.49 -2.67 22.13
CA GLY A 49 -9.52 -2.49 23.16
C GLY A 49 -9.06 -1.69 24.38
N VAL A 50 -7.79 -1.26 24.42
CA VAL A 50 -7.23 -0.43 25.48
C VAL A 50 -7.42 1.04 25.07
N THR A 51 -8.31 1.73 25.76
CA THR A 51 -8.33 3.20 25.75
C THR A 51 -7.24 3.69 26.68
N ASP A 52 -6.10 4.07 26.10
CA ASP A 52 -5.06 4.79 26.82
C ASP A 52 -5.44 6.28 26.81
N ASP A 53 -5.66 6.86 27.99
CA ASP A 53 -5.96 8.29 28.16
C ASP A 53 -4.78 9.19 27.69
N GLY A 54 -3.60 8.61 27.47
CA GLY A 54 -2.42 9.26 26.88
C GLY A 54 -2.23 9.03 25.38
N ALA A 55 -3.15 8.33 24.68
CA ALA A 55 -2.99 8.03 23.26
C ALA A 55 -2.86 9.31 22.42
N PRO A 56 -1.88 9.41 21.51
CA PRO A 56 -1.73 10.59 20.67
C PRO A 56 -2.89 10.73 19.70
N ALA A 57 -3.20 11.96 19.29
CA ALA A 57 -4.16 12.18 18.22
C ALA A 57 -3.65 11.58 16.90
N ALA A 58 -4.49 10.81 16.23
CA ALA A 58 -4.14 10.13 15.00
C ALA A 58 -3.95 11.13 13.86
N THR A 59 -2.98 10.84 13.00
CA THR A 59 -2.64 11.66 11.82
C THR A 59 -2.87 10.91 10.52
N GLN A 60 -3.03 9.59 10.60
CA GLN A 60 -3.22 8.72 9.45
C GLN A 60 -4.27 7.65 9.74
N ALA A 61 -4.91 7.16 8.68
CA ALA A 61 -5.70 5.95 8.66
C ALA A 61 -5.00 4.91 7.77
N LEU A 62 -4.64 3.77 8.35
CA LEU A 62 -4.13 2.61 7.63
C LEU A 62 -5.30 1.68 7.30
N VAL A 63 -5.56 1.47 6.01
CA VAL A 63 -6.74 0.70 5.55
C VAL A 63 -6.29 -0.58 4.88
N PHE A 64 -6.96 -1.70 5.20
CA PHE A 64 -6.76 -2.99 4.57
C PHE A 64 -7.97 -3.35 3.71
N MET A 65 -7.71 -3.78 2.47
CA MET A 65 -8.74 -4.19 1.52
C MET A 65 -8.35 -5.50 0.85
N VAL A 66 -9.32 -6.38 0.69
CA VAL A 66 -9.14 -7.63 -0.07
C VAL A 66 -9.84 -7.48 -1.40
N VAL A 67 -9.13 -7.81 -2.47
CA VAL A 67 -9.63 -7.79 -3.85
C VAL A 67 -9.61 -9.21 -4.39
N CYS A 68 -10.76 -9.70 -4.83
CA CYS A 68 -10.83 -11.00 -5.48
C CYS A 68 -10.16 -10.95 -6.85
N VAL A 69 -9.31 -11.93 -7.14
CA VAL A 69 -8.59 -12.03 -8.42
C VAL A 69 -9.41 -12.84 -9.41
N ASN A 70 -10.05 -13.92 -8.96
CA ASN A 70 -10.88 -14.79 -9.78
C ASN A 70 -12.38 -14.47 -9.67
N GLY A 71 -12.73 -13.22 -9.34
CA GLY A 71 -14.10 -12.73 -9.28
C GLY A 71 -14.17 -11.21 -9.14
N SER A 72 -15.36 -10.63 -9.28
CA SER A 72 -15.55 -9.18 -9.38
C SER A 72 -16.02 -8.56 -8.06
N TRP A 73 -15.20 -8.65 -7.01
CA TRP A 73 -15.52 -7.98 -5.74
C TRP A 73 -14.26 -7.52 -4.99
N LYS A 74 -14.45 -6.48 -4.17
CA LYS A 74 -13.45 -5.96 -3.24
C LYS A 74 -14.14 -5.53 -1.95
N VAL A 75 -13.49 -5.78 -0.81
CA VAL A 75 -14.07 -5.52 0.51
C VAL A 75 -12.99 -4.94 1.43
N PRO A 76 -13.20 -3.76 2.04
CA PRO A 76 -12.36 -3.31 3.14
C PRO A 76 -12.54 -4.25 4.33
N ILE A 77 -11.44 -4.77 4.87
CA ILE A 77 -11.47 -5.78 5.94
C ILE A 77 -11.14 -5.21 7.31
N GLY A 78 -10.50 -4.04 7.35
CA GLY A 78 -10.14 -3.36 8.58
C GLY A 78 -9.47 -2.02 8.30
N PHE A 79 -9.47 -1.17 9.31
CA PHE A 79 -8.72 0.08 9.31
C PHE A 79 -8.22 0.36 10.72
N PHE A 80 -7.12 1.12 10.80
CA PHE A 80 -6.50 1.52 12.06
C PHE A 80 -6.17 3.00 12.01
N PHE A 81 -6.44 3.71 13.10
CA PHE A 81 -6.03 5.10 13.25
C PHE A 81 -4.65 5.14 13.90
N ILE A 82 -3.69 5.77 13.25
CA ILE A 82 -2.28 5.68 13.65
C ILE A 82 -1.61 7.06 13.69
N HIS A 83 -0.52 7.14 14.44
CA HIS A 83 0.38 8.29 14.50
C HIS A 83 1.76 7.84 14.01
N GLY A 84 1.82 7.37 12.76
CA GLY A 84 2.94 6.59 12.25
C GLY A 84 2.98 5.16 12.79
N MET A 85 3.68 4.30 12.05
CA MET A 85 3.98 2.91 12.42
C MET A 85 5.31 2.50 11.79
N THR A 86 6.07 1.67 12.48
CA THR A 86 7.29 1.03 11.96
C THR A 86 6.96 -0.04 10.91
N GLY A 87 7.93 -0.38 10.07
CA GLY A 87 7.80 -1.47 9.09
C GLY A 87 7.38 -2.79 9.74
N LYS A 88 8.01 -3.13 10.86
CA LYS A 88 7.73 -4.33 11.64
C LYS A 88 6.30 -4.38 12.17
N GLU A 89 5.77 -3.28 12.71
CA GLU A 89 4.40 -3.24 13.20
C GLU A 89 3.39 -3.41 12.06
N LYS A 90 3.62 -2.78 10.91
CA LYS A 90 2.78 -2.97 9.71
C LYS A 90 2.84 -4.41 9.21
N ALA A 91 4.04 -5.01 9.17
CA ALA A 91 4.21 -6.41 8.80
C ALA A 91 3.43 -7.36 9.73
N ASN A 92 3.35 -7.06 11.03
CA ASN A 92 2.55 -7.83 11.97
C ASN A 92 1.05 -7.72 11.70
N LEU A 93 0.54 -6.52 11.38
CA LEU A 93 -0.86 -6.35 10.95
C LEU A 93 -1.16 -7.14 9.66
N VAL A 94 -0.23 -7.14 8.70
CA VAL A 94 -0.36 -7.96 7.48
C VAL A 94 -0.43 -9.44 7.83
N ARG A 95 0.45 -9.95 8.69
CA ARG A 95 0.43 -11.35 9.13
C ARG A 95 -0.89 -11.73 9.79
N GLU A 96 -1.43 -10.85 10.65
CA GLU A 96 -2.73 -11.07 11.29
C GLU A 96 -3.86 -11.11 10.25
N CYS A 97 -3.88 -10.17 9.30
CA CYS A 97 -4.85 -10.19 8.21
C CYS A 97 -4.77 -11.49 7.40
N LEU A 98 -3.56 -11.94 7.06
CA LEU A 98 -3.35 -13.20 6.36
C LEU A 98 -3.82 -14.39 7.20
N HIS A 99 -3.55 -14.42 8.50
CA HIS A 99 -4.05 -15.47 9.38
C HIS A 99 -5.57 -15.55 9.32
N GLN A 100 -6.26 -14.43 9.55
CA GLN A 100 -7.72 -14.33 9.57
C GLN A 100 -8.36 -14.72 8.22
N LEU A 101 -7.81 -14.27 7.09
CA LEU A 101 -8.29 -14.63 5.76
C LEU A 101 -8.11 -16.13 5.46
N GLY A 102 -7.00 -16.70 5.93
CA GLY A 102 -6.72 -18.12 5.82
C GLY A 102 -7.74 -18.98 6.58
N GLN A 103 -8.15 -18.56 7.77
CA GLN A 103 -9.18 -19.26 8.56
C GLN A 103 -10.53 -19.32 7.84
N ILE A 104 -10.88 -18.30 7.06
CA ILE A 104 -12.11 -18.30 6.24
C ILE A 104 -11.95 -19.20 4.99
N GLY A 105 -10.73 -19.51 4.59
CA GLY A 105 -10.43 -20.28 3.37
C GLY A 105 -10.26 -19.41 2.13
N ILE A 106 -9.87 -18.14 2.31
CA ILE A 106 -9.38 -17.29 1.22
C ILE A 106 -7.89 -17.56 1.03
N LYS A 107 -7.47 -17.75 -0.20
CA LYS A 107 -6.06 -17.91 -0.58
C LYS A 107 -5.52 -16.58 -1.09
N VAL A 108 -4.69 -15.93 -0.29
CA VAL A 108 -4.07 -14.65 -0.66
C VAL A 108 -2.80 -14.93 -1.46
N ILE A 109 -2.77 -14.50 -2.72
CA ILE A 109 -1.66 -14.80 -3.64
C ILE A 109 -0.71 -13.61 -3.84
N SER A 110 -1.15 -12.40 -3.48
CA SER A 110 -0.36 -11.18 -3.62
C SER A 110 -0.67 -10.14 -2.55
N LEU A 111 0.30 -9.26 -2.32
CA LEU A 111 0.21 -8.10 -1.44
C LEU A 111 0.53 -6.84 -2.24
N THR A 112 -0.36 -5.85 -2.25
CA THR A 112 -0.11 -4.52 -2.83
C THR A 112 0.14 -3.49 -1.74
N CYS A 113 1.33 -2.89 -1.73
CA CYS A 113 1.71 -1.92 -0.69
C CYS A 113 2.91 -1.02 -1.08
N HIS A 114 3.30 -0.13 -0.17
CA HIS A 114 4.56 0.61 -0.20
C HIS A 114 5.73 -0.20 0.42
N PHE A 115 6.97 0.27 0.30
CA PHE A 115 8.20 -0.46 0.66
C PHE A 115 8.40 -0.77 2.14
N THR A 116 7.83 0.03 3.05
CA THR A 116 8.33 0.17 4.44
C THR A 116 8.33 -1.12 5.27
N MET A 117 7.61 -2.16 4.87
CA MET A 117 7.43 -3.40 5.65
C MET A 117 7.89 -4.68 4.92
N LEU A 118 8.42 -4.56 3.70
CA LEU A 118 8.69 -5.72 2.86
C LEU A 118 9.83 -6.59 3.41
N SER A 119 10.90 -5.96 3.89
CA SER A 119 12.01 -6.67 4.53
C SER A 119 11.56 -7.41 5.79
N ASP A 120 10.68 -6.80 6.59
CA ASP A 120 10.11 -7.43 7.78
C ASP A 120 9.22 -8.62 7.43
N LEU A 121 8.59 -8.64 6.26
CA LEU A 121 7.82 -9.79 5.74
C LEU A 121 8.72 -10.90 5.15
N GLY A 122 9.98 -10.58 4.85
CA GLY A 122 10.94 -11.50 4.23
C GLY A 122 11.06 -11.36 2.70
N ALA A 123 10.48 -10.32 2.11
CA ALA A 123 10.66 -10.00 0.69
C ALA A 123 11.88 -9.10 0.48
N SER A 124 12.70 -9.44 -0.51
CA SER A 124 13.87 -8.66 -0.91
C SER A 124 13.55 -7.83 -2.14
N MET A 125 13.69 -6.51 -2.02
CA MET A 125 13.61 -5.56 -3.15
C MET A 125 14.98 -5.06 -3.60
N ASP A 126 16.04 -5.78 -3.21
CA ASP A 126 17.41 -5.52 -3.66
C ASP A 126 17.54 -5.90 -5.14
N PRO A 127 17.98 -4.99 -6.03
CA PRO A 127 18.21 -5.31 -7.43
C PRO A 127 19.17 -6.49 -7.68
N GLU A 128 20.16 -6.70 -6.81
CA GLU A 128 21.14 -7.79 -6.95
C GLU A 128 20.57 -9.15 -6.52
N ASN A 129 19.59 -9.14 -5.61
CA ASN A 129 18.96 -10.34 -5.07
C ASN A 129 17.45 -10.12 -4.91
N LEU A 130 16.78 -9.87 -6.03
CA LEU A 130 15.37 -9.53 -6.08
C LEU A 130 14.52 -10.79 -5.84
N ASP A 131 13.89 -10.87 -4.67
CA ASP A 131 12.83 -11.85 -4.37
C ASP A 131 11.63 -11.10 -3.81
N PRO A 132 10.72 -10.60 -4.68
CA PRO A 132 9.56 -9.82 -4.28
C PRO A 132 8.45 -10.76 -3.81
N SER A 133 8.78 -11.73 -2.97
CA SER A 133 7.83 -12.68 -2.43
C SER A 133 8.19 -13.06 -0.99
N PHE A 134 7.19 -13.51 -0.25
CA PHE A 134 7.38 -14.05 1.09
C PHE A 134 6.42 -15.23 1.32
N PRO A 135 6.76 -16.17 2.21
CA PRO A 135 5.91 -17.33 2.46
C PRO A 135 4.64 -16.94 3.24
N TYR A 136 3.52 -17.50 2.84
CA TYR A 136 2.27 -17.41 3.59
C TYR A 136 2.44 -18.06 4.97
N PRO A 137 2.08 -17.39 6.09
CA PRO A 137 2.42 -17.85 7.44
C PRO A 137 2.01 -19.28 7.80
N SER A 138 0.85 -19.76 7.33
CA SER A 138 0.32 -21.09 7.68
C SER A 138 0.63 -22.20 6.69
N SER A 139 0.78 -21.90 5.40
CA SER A 139 0.87 -22.91 4.32
C SER A 139 2.15 -22.84 3.51
N GLY A 140 2.96 -21.80 3.68
CA GLY A 140 4.26 -21.66 3.02
C GLY A 140 4.21 -21.31 1.53
N HIS A 141 3.03 -21.25 0.89
CA HIS A 141 2.95 -20.80 -0.51
C HIS A 141 3.40 -19.35 -0.64
N LYS A 142 3.98 -19.00 -1.78
CA LYS A 142 4.48 -17.64 -2.01
C LYS A 142 3.34 -16.64 -2.15
N ILE A 143 3.47 -15.52 -1.45
CA ILE A 143 2.71 -14.30 -1.68
C ILE A 143 3.62 -13.33 -2.44
N PHE A 144 3.20 -12.90 -3.62
CA PHE A 144 3.97 -11.95 -4.44
C PHE A 144 3.67 -10.51 -4.05
N VAL A 145 4.70 -9.71 -3.92
CA VAL A 145 4.61 -8.28 -3.62
C VAL A 145 4.44 -7.51 -4.92
N ILE A 146 3.42 -6.65 -4.95
CA ILE A 146 3.18 -5.69 -6.01
C ILE A 146 3.32 -4.31 -5.39
N LEU A 147 4.24 -3.50 -5.90
CA LEU A 147 4.37 -2.12 -5.42
C LEU A 147 3.23 -1.27 -5.95
N ASP A 148 2.73 -0.34 -5.13
CA ASP A 148 1.76 0.65 -5.59
C ASP A 148 2.39 1.54 -6.68
N VAL A 149 1.90 1.36 -7.91
CA VAL A 149 2.37 2.07 -9.10
C VAL A 149 2.29 3.59 -8.94
N CYS A 150 1.23 4.12 -8.33
CA CYS A 150 1.07 5.55 -8.12
C CYS A 150 2.14 6.10 -7.17
N HIS A 151 2.43 5.37 -6.08
CA HIS A 151 3.55 5.73 -5.20
C HIS A 151 4.90 5.60 -5.91
N MET A 152 5.10 4.56 -6.73
CA MET A 152 6.35 4.37 -7.47
C MET A 152 6.60 5.47 -8.50
N LEU A 153 5.57 5.89 -9.24
CA LEU A 153 5.67 6.99 -10.20
C LEU A 153 6.00 8.31 -9.49
N LYS A 154 5.41 8.57 -8.31
CA LYS A 154 5.76 9.74 -7.49
C LYS A 154 7.23 9.70 -7.05
N LEU A 155 7.73 8.54 -6.62
CA LEU A 155 9.14 8.37 -6.24
C LEU A 155 10.08 8.58 -7.42
N LEU A 156 9.77 8.00 -8.58
CA LEU A 156 10.56 8.19 -9.81
C LEU A 156 10.62 9.67 -10.20
N ARG A 157 9.47 10.35 -10.22
CA ARG A 157 9.40 11.80 -10.50
C ARG A 157 10.23 12.60 -9.49
N ASN A 158 10.07 12.32 -8.20
CA ASN A 158 10.82 13.02 -7.15
C ASN A 158 12.33 12.74 -7.26
N CYS A 159 12.72 11.52 -7.61
CA CYS A 159 14.12 11.17 -7.88
C CYS A 159 14.67 11.99 -9.05
N LEU A 160 13.95 12.01 -10.18
CA LEU A 160 14.34 12.80 -11.34
C LEU A 160 14.49 14.30 -11.02
N ALA A 161 13.56 14.85 -10.22
CA ALA A 161 13.57 16.27 -9.85
C ALA A 161 14.65 16.63 -8.81
N SER A 162 14.83 15.80 -7.77
CA SER A 162 15.70 16.12 -6.62
C SER A 162 17.12 15.57 -6.73
N LYS A 163 17.37 14.61 -7.63
CA LYS A 163 18.68 13.98 -7.83
C LYS A 163 19.17 14.28 -9.24
N ASP A 164 19.60 15.53 -9.49
CA ASP A 164 20.14 15.91 -10.80
C ASP A 164 21.32 15.01 -11.18
N GLY A 165 21.15 14.27 -12.27
CA GLY A 165 22.10 13.26 -12.74
C GLY A 165 22.26 12.01 -11.89
N GLY A 166 21.33 11.74 -10.96
CA GLY A 166 21.25 10.48 -10.22
C GLY A 166 20.71 9.32 -11.07
N LEU A 167 19.91 9.63 -12.09
CA LEU A 167 19.47 8.67 -13.11
C LEU A 167 20.38 8.79 -14.33
N LYS A 168 20.81 7.65 -14.86
CA LYS A 168 21.67 7.55 -16.04
C LYS A 168 21.04 6.63 -17.07
N ASP A 169 21.25 6.92 -18.34
CA ASP A 169 20.91 6.00 -19.41
C ASP A 169 21.94 4.85 -19.51
N ARG A 170 21.79 4.04 -20.56
CA ARG A 170 22.66 2.88 -20.79
C ARG A 170 24.11 3.25 -21.06
N ASP A 171 24.36 4.45 -21.57
CA ASP A 171 25.69 4.98 -21.90
C ASP A 171 26.30 5.77 -20.72
N GLY A 172 25.59 5.82 -19.58
CA GLY A 172 26.02 6.55 -18.40
C GLY A 172 25.74 8.05 -18.46
N VAL A 173 25.00 8.52 -19.47
CA VAL A 173 24.64 9.92 -19.62
C VAL A 173 23.56 10.29 -18.59
N PRO A 174 23.76 11.38 -17.83
CA PRO A 174 22.78 11.82 -16.84
C PRO A 174 21.43 12.22 -17.46
N ILE A 175 20.34 11.64 -16.96
CA ILE A 175 18.97 12.07 -17.24
C ILE A 175 18.63 13.18 -16.23
N ARG A 176 18.31 14.38 -16.73
CA ARG A 176 18.18 15.58 -15.91
C ARG A 176 16.79 16.20 -15.97
N TRP A 177 16.32 16.69 -14.83
CA TRP A 177 15.09 17.49 -14.74
C TRP A 177 15.16 18.76 -15.60
N LYS A 178 16.35 19.34 -15.75
CA LYS A 178 16.60 20.53 -16.58
C LYS A 178 16.04 20.40 -18.00
N TYR A 179 16.09 19.22 -18.61
CA TYR A 179 15.55 19.05 -19.96
C TYR A 179 14.03 19.23 -20.03
N LEU A 180 13.31 18.94 -18.94
CA LEU A 180 11.87 19.23 -18.83
C LEU A 180 11.62 20.74 -18.64
N GLU A 181 12.46 21.42 -17.86
CA GLU A 181 12.38 22.88 -17.67
C GLU A 181 12.70 23.64 -18.97
N ASP A 182 13.73 23.22 -19.68
CA ASP A 182 14.13 23.80 -20.97
C ASP A 182 13.02 23.58 -22.02
N LEU A 183 12.42 22.39 -22.06
CA LEU A 183 11.27 22.11 -22.93
C LEU A 183 10.08 23.03 -22.60
N ASN A 184 9.71 23.14 -21.32
CA ASN A 184 8.61 24.01 -20.89
C ASN A 184 8.86 25.47 -21.28
N SER A 185 10.10 25.95 -21.09
CA SER A 185 10.52 27.31 -21.46
C SER A 185 10.41 27.58 -22.95
N ILE A 186 10.75 26.60 -23.80
CA ILE A 186 10.58 26.69 -25.26
C ILE A 186 9.09 26.78 -25.59
N GLN A 187 8.24 25.97 -24.97
CA GLN A 187 6.81 25.96 -25.28
C GLN A 187 6.12 27.26 -24.90
N GLU A 188 6.43 27.81 -23.73
CA GLU A 188 5.92 29.12 -23.30
C GLU A 188 6.39 30.24 -24.23
N ARG A 189 7.65 30.19 -24.70
CA ARG A 189 8.20 31.18 -25.63
C ARG A 189 7.57 31.11 -27.02
N GLU A 190 7.38 29.91 -27.56
CA GLU A 190 6.86 29.70 -28.91
C GLU A 190 5.32 29.68 -28.96
N GLY A 191 4.63 29.59 -27.83
CA GLY A 191 3.17 29.46 -27.74
C GLY A 191 2.64 28.11 -28.26
N ILE A 192 3.50 27.09 -28.36
CA ILE A 192 3.16 25.76 -28.89
C ILE A 192 3.11 24.74 -27.75
N HIS A 193 1.91 24.47 -27.26
CA HIS A 193 1.66 23.38 -26.31
C HIS A 193 1.35 22.09 -27.09
N LEU A 194 2.32 21.17 -27.17
CA LEU A 194 2.18 19.86 -27.86
C LEU A 194 1.29 18.86 -27.07
N ALA A 195 0.20 19.36 -26.45
CA ALA A 195 -0.70 18.62 -25.56
C ALA A 195 -0.02 17.91 -24.37
N ASN A 196 1.26 18.17 -24.11
CA ASN A 196 1.92 17.75 -22.88
C ASN A 196 1.40 18.61 -21.72
N LYS A 197 0.90 17.95 -20.68
CA LYS A 197 0.39 18.60 -19.46
C LYS A 197 1.56 18.94 -18.51
N THR A 198 2.55 19.65 -19.04
CA THR A 198 3.66 20.23 -18.26
C THR A 198 3.31 21.68 -17.99
N SER A 199 3.33 22.08 -16.71
CA SER A 199 3.06 23.43 -16.22
C SER A 199 4.04 23.77 -15.12
#